data_AF-A0A941TML8-F1
#
_entry.id   AF-A0A941TML8-F1
#
_cell.length_a   1.000
_cell.length_b   1.000
_cell.length_c   1.000
_cell.angle_alpha   90.00
_cell.angle_beta   90.00
_cell.angle_gamma   90.00
#
_symmetry.space_group_name_H-M   'P 1'
#
loop_
_entity.id
_entity.type
_entity.pdbx_description
1 polymer ?
#
loop_
_entity_poly.entity_id
_entity_poly.type
_entity_poly.pdbx_seq_one_letter_code
_entity_poly.pdbx_strand_id
1 'polypeptide(L)'
;MADPFPAVTEAAATGATADLFADIRATVGVRVVNLVWRHLATMDGALPWAWAAVKPLYLRGLADRAVVRFRAEMRIPDLGSLAGPQPDSVDAVLASYDHSNTVNLFTLGALVAWLRGETAADGTPEEGQRLPAPDVSLPRLASAEDVAPETWATVLRLNRFGDPEQVILASMYRHLAHAPAFLDRLEAALAPADRNGTLGEAINANRQAAYERAKVLARAISAPRPAGAAAIEASLSLFVDHAIGKMVTICRAIRVARGVVSGHNDSRMRP
;
A
#
# COMPACT_ATOMS: atom_id res chain seq x y z
N MET A 1 17.30 5.27 -14.57
CA MET A 1 15.92 5.73 -14.84
C MET A 1 15.46 6.51 -13.62
N ALA A 2 15.16 7.80 -13.81
CA ALA A 2 14.58 8.65 -12.78
C ALA A 2 13.20 8.12 -12.36
N ASP A 3 12.76 8.44 -11.14
CA ASP A 3 11.47 8.04 -10.58
C ASP A 3 10.35 8.47 -11.56
N PRO A 4 9.62 7.54 -12.21
CA PRO A 4 8.81 7.86 -13.38
C PRO A 4 7.49 8.57 -13.06
N PHE A 5 7.15 8.73 -11.78
CA PHE A 5 5.86 9.28 -11.36
C PHE A 5 6.02 10.65 -10.68
N PRO A 6 5.41 11.73 -11.21
CA PRO A 6 5.56 13.08 -10.65
C PRO A 6 5.15 13.13 -9.18
N ALA A 7 6.01 13.67 -8.31
CA ALA A 7 5.72 13.79 -6.89
C ALA A 7 6.53 14.92 -6.25
N VAL A 8 5.92 15.65 -5.32
CA VAL A 8 6.66 16.57 -4.43
C VAL A 8 7.41 15.75 -3.40
N THR A 9 8.74 15.88 -3.35
CA THR A 9 9.54 15.21 -2.31
C THR A 9 9.26 15.83 -0.94
N GLU A 10 9.37 15.06 0.14
CA GLU A 10 9.14 15.61 1.48
C GLU A 10 10.11 16.74 1.82
N ALA A 11 11.35 16.67 1.32
CA ALA A 11 12.36 17.71 1.50
C ALA A 11 12.07 18.99 0.71
N ALA A 12 11.33 18.89 -0.41
CA ALA A 12 10.96 20.04 -1.23
C ALA A 12 9.60 20.64 -0.83
N ALA A 13 8.83 19.96 0.02
CA ALA A 13 7.55 20.48 0.50
C ALA A 13 7.76 21.71 1.39
N THR A 14 7.04 22.79 1.10
CA THR A 14 7.06 24.04 1.87
C THR A 14 5.64 24.54 2.12
N GLY A 15 5.48 25.45 3.09
CA GLY A 15 4.19 26.06 3.43
C GLY A 15 3.08 25.03 3.68
N ALA A 16 1.90 25.28 3.09
CA ALA A 16 0.73 24.43 3.28
C ALA A 16 0.94 22.95 2.88
N THR A 17 1.79 22.67 1.89
CA THR A 17 2.10 21.28 1.51
C THR A 17 2.91 20.56 2.58
N ALA A 18 3.87 21.25 3.21
CA ALA A 18 4.63 20.69 4.32
C ALA A 18 3.74 20.42 5.54
N ASP A 19 2.80 21.33 5.83
CA ASP A 19 1.83 21.18 6.92
C ASP A 19 0.91 19.97 6.68
N LEU A 20 0.41 19.80 5.45
CA LEU A 20 -0.39 18.63 5.08
C LEU A 20 0.41 17.33 5.19
N PHE A 21 1.68 17.31 4.78
CA PHE A 21 2.54 16.14 4.94
C PHE A 21 2.77 15.81 6.42
N ALA A 22 2.97 16.81 7.28
CA ALA A 22 3.07 16.61 8.72
C ALA A 22 1.77 16.04 9.32
N ASP A 23 0.61 16.56 8.92
CA ASP A 23 -0.70 16.09 9.35
C ASP A 23 -1.01 14.66 8.89
N ILE A 24 -0.62 14.30 7.66
CA ILE A 24 -0.71 12.93 7.15
C ILE A 24 0.14 11.99 7.99
N ARG A 25 1.40 12.34 8.31
CA ARG A 25 2.25 11.51 9.17
C ARG A 25 1.64 11.32 10.55
N ALA A 26 1.15 12.39 11.18
CA ALA A 26 0.51 12.33 12.49
C ALA A 26 -0.79 11.49 12.49
N THR A 27 -1.61 11.65 11.45
CA THR A 27 -2.90 10.96 11.35
C THR A 27 -2.75 9.49 10.96
N VAL A 28 -1.88 9.17 10.00
CA VAL A 28 -1.68 7.77 9.56
C VAL A 28 -0.70 7.04 10.47
N GLY A 29 0.13 7.75 11.23
CA GLY A 29 1.15 7.17 12.11
C GLY A 29 2.39 6.67 11.36
N VAL A 30 2.66 7.23 10.18
CA VAL A 30 3.79 6.81 9.32
C VAL A 30 4.93 7.84 9.38
N ARG A 31 6.17 7.36 9.23
CA ARG A 31 7.35 8.25 9.18
C ARG A 31 7.61 8.86 7.81
N VAL A 32 7.11 8.21 6.75
CA VAL A 32 7.30 8.62 5.35
C VAL A 32 5.92 8.82 4.72
N VAL A 33 5.74 9.93 4.01
CA VAL A 33 4.49 10.20 3.30
C VAL A 33 4.42 9.31 2.05
N ASN A 34 3.36 8.51 1.95
CA ASN A 34 3.16 7.59 0.84
C ASN A 34 3.14 8.36 -0.51
N LEU A 35 3.67 7.73 -1.57
CA LEU A 35 3.85 8.35 -2.89
C LEU A 35 2.54 8.95 -3.45
N VAL A 36 1.39 8.34 -3.18
CA VAL A 36 0.09 8.86 -3.61
C VAL A 36 -0.20 10.28 -3.12
N TRP A 37 0.06 10.57 -1.85
CA TRP A 37 -0.13 11.89 -1.28
C TRP A 37 0.86 12.90 -1.87
N ARG A 38 2.10 12.45 -2.08
CA ARG A 38 3.15 13.28 -2.72
C ARG A 38 2.85 13.58 -4.18
N HIS A 39 2.18 12.67 -4.88
CA HIS A 39 1.71 12.89 -6.23
C HIS A 39 0.53 13.85 -6.28
N LEU A 40 -0.48 13.69 -5.41
CA LEU A 40 -1.60 14.63 -5.34
C LEU A 40 -1.14 16.07 -5.04
N ALA A 41 0.01 16.24 -4.39
CA ALA A 41 0.62 17.55 -4.16
C ALA A 41 1.08 18.25 -5.44
N THR A 42 1.28 17.53 -6.55
CA THR A 42 1.64 18.11 -7.85
C THR A 42 0.42 18.59 -8.64
N MET A 43 -0.79 18.37 -8.12
CA MET A 43 -2.05 18.71 -8.78
C MET A 43 -2.75 19.82 -7.98
N ASP A 44 -3.15 20.88 -8.67
CA ASP A 44 -3.73 22.06 -8.01
C ASP A 44 -4.98 21.69 -7.18
N GLY A 45 -4.97 22.07 -5.91
CA GLY A 45 -6.02 21.79 -4.93
C GLY A 45 -6.30 20.32 -4.59
N ALA A 46 -5.63 19.35 -5.23
CA ALA A 46 -5.99 17.93 -5.10
C ALA A 46 -5.62 17.35 -3.73
N LEU A 47 -4.39 17.56 -3.25
CA LEU A 47 -3.95 17.08 -1.93
C LEU A 47 -4.84 17.59 -0.78
N PRO A 48 -5.04 18.92 -0.59
CA PRO A 48 -5.86 19.40 0.52
C PRO A 48 -7.30 18.89 0.46
N TRP A 49 -7.90 18.83 -0.74
CA TRP A 49 -9.26 18.30 -0.89
C TRP A 49 -9.34 16.81 -0.57
N ALA A 50 -8.48 15.99 -1.19
CA ALA A 50 -8.51 14.54 -1.03
C ALA A 50 -8.24 14.15 0.43
N TRP A 51 -7.27 14.82 1.07
CA TRP A 51 -6.94 14.58 2.46
C TRP A 51 -8.11 14.94 3.40
N ALA A 52 -8.73 16.12 3.21
CA ALA A 52 -9.89 16.51 4.00
C ALA A 52 -11.06 15.52 3.86
N ALA A 53 -11.29 14.99 2.65
CA ALA A 53 -12.37 14.04 2.38
C ALA A 53 -12.20 12.70 3.12
N VAL A 54 -10.96 12.21 3.26
CA VAL A 54 -10.69 10.86 3.80
C VAL A 54 -10.14 10.85 5.23
N LYS A 55 -9.60 11.96 5.74
CA LYS A 55 -9.10 12.07 7.12
C LYS A 55 -10.10 11.56 8.17
N PRO A 56 -11.42 11.81 8.07
CA PRO A 56 -12.40 11.24 8.99
C PRO A 56 -12.48 9.70 8.99
N LEU A 57 -12.10 9.04 7.89
CA LEU A 57 -12.03 7.57 7.81
C LEU A 57 -10.89 7.01 8.66
N TYR A 58 -9.77 7.72 8.73
CA TYR A 58 -8.63 7.39 9.60
C TYR A 58 -8.95 7.65 11.07
N LEU A 59 -9.43 8.86 11.39
CA LEU A 59 -9.62 9.28 12.78
C LEU A 59 -10.65 8.43 13.53
N ARG A 60 -11.68 7.95 12.82
CA ARG A 60 -12.75 7.09 13.39
C ARG A 60 -12.46 5.59 13.29
N GLY A 61 -11.26 5.21 12.83
CA GLY A 61 -10.86 3.80 12.67
C GLY A 61 -11.75 3.01 11.72
N LEU A 62 -12.45 3.67 10.79
CA LEU A 62 -13.34 3.04 9.81
C LEU A 62 -12.53 2.13 8.88
N ALA A 63 -11.40 2.65 8.37
CA ALA A 63 -10.49 1.87 7.53
C ALA A 63 -9.85 0.73 8.32
N ASP A 64 -9.41 0.97 9.56
CA ASP A 64 -8.80 -0.04 10.42
C ASP A 64 -9.73 -1.23 10.70
N ARG A 65 -11.01 -0.96 10.95
CA ARG A 65 -12.03 -2.00 11.11
C ARG A 65 -12.14 -2.88 9.87
N ALA A 66 -12.16 -2.27 8.67
CA ALA A 66 -12.18 -2.98 7.40
C ALA A 66 -10.89 -3.79 7.19
N VAL A 67 -9.73 -3.22 7.53
CA VAL A 67 -8.41 -3.87 7.45
C VAL A 67 -8.35 -5.15 8.29
N VAL A 68 -8.85 -5.14 9.54
CA VAL A 68 -8.86 -6.32 10.41
C VAL A 68 -9.66 -7.47 9.77
N ARG A 69 -10.88 -7.19 9.31
CA ARG A 69 -11.73 -8.20 8.65
C ARG A 69 -11.08 -8.70 7.37
N PHE A 70 -10.59 -7.78 6.55
CA PHE A 70 -9.94 -8.09 5.29
C PHE A 70 -8.76 -9.04 5.49
N ARG A 71 -7.85 -8.75 6.43
CA ARG A 71 -6.67 -9.58 6.71
C ARG A 71 -7.00 -11.01 7.13
N ALA A 72 -8.16 -11.23 7.75
CA ALA A 72 -8.60 -12.58 8.12
C ALA A 72 -9.07 -13.41 6.90
N GLU A 73 -9.46 -12.74 5.82
CA GLU A 73 -10.05 -13.36 4.62
C GLU A 73 -9.16 -13.26 3.38
N MET A 74 -8.00 -12.59 3.49
CA MET A 74 -7.08 -12.40 2.37
C MET A 74 -6.67 -13.75 1.78
N ARG A 75 -6.68 -13.84 0.45
CA ARG A 75 -6.01 -14.93 -0.27
C ARG A 75 -4.51 -14.68 -0.23
N ILE A 76 -3.76 -15.62 0.34
CA ILE A 76 -2.30 -15.52 0.47
C ILE A 76 -1.66 -16.55 -0.46
N PRO A 77 -0.87 -16.13 -1.48
CA PRO A 77 -0.11 -17.07 -2.28
C PRO A 77 0.98 -17.72 -1.43
N ASP A 78 1.24 -19.01 -1.67
CA ASP A 78 2.33 -19.72 -1.01
C ASP A 78 3.66 -19.34 -1.65
N LEU A 79 4.54 -18.69 -0.88
CA LEU A 79 5.88 -18.30 -1.30
C LEU A 79 6.96 -19.25 -0.78
N GLY A 80 6.58 -20.32 -0.08
CA GLY A 80 7.48 -21.11 0.73
C GLY A 80 8.02 -20.33 1.94
N SER A 81 9.08 -20.85 2.56
CA SER A 81 9.72 -20.19 3.69
C SER A 81 10.70 -19.12 3.21
N LEU A 82 10.50 -17.90 3.67
CA LEU A 82 11.49 -16.84 3.57
C LEU A 82 12.35 -16.73 4.83
N ALA A 83 12.22 -17.64 5.80
CA ALA A 83 12.97 -17.61 7.05
C ALA A 83 14.51 -17.56 6.85
N GLY A 84 15.22 -17.05 7.85
CA GLY A 84 16.68 -16.90 7.83
C GLY A 84 17.13 -15.55 8.37
N PRO A 85 18.44 -15.25 8.34
CA PRO A 85 18.98 -13.98 8.82
C PRO A 85 18.77 -12.84 7.82
N GLN A 86 18.47 -11.65 8.32
CA GLN A 86 18.43 -10.38 7.60
C GLN A 86 18.62 -9.23 8.60
N PRO A 87 18.97 -8.02 8.14
CA PRO A 87 18.93 -6.84 9.01
C PRO A 87 17.50 -6.57 9.52
N ASP A 88 17.36 -6.10 10.76
CA ASP A 88 16.07 -5.75 11.39
C ASP A 88 15.26 -4.75 10.55
N SER A 89 15.93 -3.95 9.73
CA SER A 89 15.31 -3.00 8.81
C SER A 89 14.38 -3.66 7.79
N VAL A 90 14.57 -4.94 7.45
CA VAL A 90 13.68 -5.66 6.53
C VAL A 90 12.29 -5.83 7.15
N ASP A 91 12.22 -6.35 8.38
CA ASP A 91 10.94 -6.58 9.04
C ASP A 91 10.27 -5.25 9.44
N ALA A 92 11.06 -4.22 9.76
CA ALA A 92 10.58 -2.85 9.92
C ALA A 92 9.90 -2.31 8.65
N VAL A 93 10.56 -2.43 7.49
CA VAL A 93 9.99 -2.00 6.20
C VAL A 93 8.71 -2.77 5.89
N LEU A 94 8.74 -4.10 6.00
CA LEU A 94 7.56 -4.93 5.74
C LEU A 94 6.39 -4.58 6.68
N ALA A 95 6.66 -4.37 7.98
CA ALA A 95 5.62 -3.98 8.93
C ALA A 95 4.98 -2.63 8.57
N SER A 96 5.81 -1.62 8.24
CA SER A 96 5.34 -0.29 7.86
C SER A 96 4.49 -0.31 6.58
N TYR A 97 4.93 -1.04 5.54
CA TYR A 97 4.18 -1.11 4.28
C TYR A 97 2.93 -1.99 4.37
N ASP A 98 2.96 -3.08 5.13
CA ASP A 98 1.76 -3.89 5.38
C ASP A 98 0.68 -3.10 6.14
N HIS A 99 1.07 -2.23 7.08
CA HIS A 99 0.12 -1.31 7.72
C HIS A 99 -0.36 -0.23 6.74
N SER A 100 0.56 0.63 6.28
CA SER A 100 0.21 1.84 5.52
C SER A 100 -0.45 1.55 4.16
N ASN A 101 0.01 0.55 3.40
CA ASN A 101 -0.62 0.20 2.13
C ASN A 101 -2.03 -0.35 2.35
N THR A 102 -2.26 -1.16 3.38
CA THR A 102 -3.59 -1.75 3.59
C THR A 102 -4.59 -0.69 4.04
N VAL A 103 -4.21 0.21 4.95
CA VAL A 103 -5.09 1.34 5.32
C VAL A 103 -5.35 2.24 4.11
N ASN A 104 -4.30 2.61 3.36
CA ASN A 104 -4.44 3.43 2.15
C ASN A 104 -5.34 2.75 1.10
N LEU A 105 -5.25 1.43 0.90
CA LEU A 105 -6.09 0.69 -0.04
C LEU A 105 -7.58 0.94 0.24
N PHE A 106 -7.99 0.87 1.50
CA PHE A 106 -9.38 1.10 1.89
C PHE A 106 -9.78 2.58 1.78
N THR A 107 -8.96 3.51 2.26
CA THR A 107 -9.33 4.93 2.24
C THR A 107 -9.33 5.53 0.85
N LEU A 108 -8.36 5.14 0.01
CA LEU A 108 -8.26 5.62 -1.36
C LEU A 108 -9.26 4.89 -2.25
N GLY A 109 -9.48 3.59 -2.04
CA GLY A 109 -10.55 2.85 -2.70
C GLY A 109 -11.93 3.45 -2.40
N ALA A 110 -12.16 3.92 -1.17
CA ALA A 110 -13.41 4.59 -0.79
C ALA A 110 -13.54 5.93 -1.50
N LEU A 111 -12.46 6.70 -1.61
CA LEU A 111 -12.45 7.97 -2.33
C LEU A 111 -12.67 7.78 -3.84
N VAL A 112 -12.07 6.76 -4.44
CA VAL A 112 -12.30 6.37 -5.85
C VAL A 112 -13.76 5.98 -6.06
N ALA A 113 -14.31 5.09 -5.22
CA ALA A 113 -15.71 4.68 -5.30
C ALA A 113 -16.66 5.88 -5.15
N TRP A 114 -16.37 6.81 -4.23
CA TRP A 114 -17.14 8.04 -4.06
C TRP A 114 -17.07 8.95 -5.30
N LEU A 115 -15.88 9.14 -5.87
CA LEU A 115 -15.68 9.94 -7.08
C LEU A 115 -16.41 9.36 -8.29
N ARG A 116 -16.50 8.02 -8.39
CA ARG A 116 -17.25 7.31 -9.43
C ARG A 116 -18.76 7.21 -9.18
N GLY A 117 -19.23 7.54 -7.99
CA GLY A 117 -20.63 7.35 -7.60
C GLY A 117 -21.00 5.88 -7.35
N GLU A 118 -20.01 5.03 -7.07
CA GLU A 118 -20.16 3.59 -6.87
C GLU A 118 -20.34 3.19 -5.40
N THR A 119 -20.92 4.08 -4.57
CA THR A 119 -21.18 3.78 -3.16
C THR A 119 -22.11 2.58 -3.01
N ALA A 120 -21.85 1.71 -2.03
CA ALA A 120 -22.68 0.54 -1.79
C ALA A 120 -24.13 0.94 -1.46
N ALA A 121 -25.10 0.17 -1.99
CA ALA A 121 -26.53 0.41 -1.73
C ALA A 121 -26.87 0.19 -0.24
N ASP A 122 -26.27 -0.84 0.34
CA ASP A 122 -26.46 -1.35 1.68
C ASP A 122 -25.14 -1.40 2.48
N GLY A 123 -25.27 -1.68 3.78
CA GLY A 123 -24.17 -1.65 4.74
C GLY A 123 -23.92 -0.27 5.37
N THR A 124 -23.35 -0.28 6.58
CA THR A 124 -22.99 0.94 7.32
C THR A 124 -21.49 0.90 7.62
N PRO A 125 -20.74 1.98 7.34
CA PRO A 125 -19.37 2.12 7.82
C PRO A 125 -19.32 1.95 9.34
N GLU A 126 -18.60 0.94 9.81
CA GLU A 126 -18.44 0.65 11.23
C GLU A 126 -17.18 1.33 11.77
N GLU A 127 -17.33 2.17 12.78
CA GLU A 127 -16.20 2.70 13.54
C GLU A 127 -15.46 1.59 14.26
N GLY A 128 -14.17 1.81 14.51
CA GLY A 128 -13.32 0.80 15.13
C GLY A 128 -12.14 1.42 15.85
N GLN A 129 -11.42 0.57 16.58
CA GLN A 129 -10.14 0.96 17.16
C GLN A 129 -9.13 1.17 16.03
N ARG A 130 -8.45 2.32 16.02
CA ARG A 130 -7.31 2.56 15.14
C ARG A 130 -6.22 1.55 15.41
N LEU A 131 -5.69 0.91 14.37
CA LEU A 131 -4.55 0.02 14.51
C LEU A 131 -3.31 0.87 14.80
N PRO A 132 -2.49 0.50 15.80
CA PRO A 132 -1.24 1.19 16.03
C PRO A 132 -0.35 1.03 14.80
N ALA A 133 0.14 2.15 14.28
CA ALA A 133 1.16 2.11 13.25
C ALA A 133 2.47 1.59 13.84
N PRO A 134 3.25 0.77 13.10
CA PRO A 134 4.54 0.29 13.58
C PRO A 134 5.50 1.45 13.86
N ASP A 135 6.02 1.53 15.09
CA ASP A 135 7.03 2.52 15.46
C ASP A 135 8.43 2.05 15.04
N VAL A 136 8.74 2.22 13.75
CA VAL A 136 9.95 1.68 13.13
C VAL A 136 10.70 2.72 12.32
N SER A 137 12.03 2.62 12.29
CA SER A 137 12.88 3.43 11.41
C SER A 137 13.05 2.72 10.07
N LEU A 138 12.79 3.46 8.98
CA LEU A 138 12.98 2.93 7.63
C LEU A 138 14.35 3.37 7.10
N PRO A 139 15.07 2.49 6.37
CA PRO A 139 16.21 2.91 5.57
C PRO A 139 15.83 4.06 4.63
N ARG A 140 16.80 4.87 4.19
CA ARG A 140 16.55 5.90 3.18
C ARG A 140 15.96 5.27 1.92
N LEU A 141 15.00 5.95 1.28
CA LEU A 141 14.44 5.49 0.02
C LEU A 141 15.52 5.53 -1.08
N ALA A 142 16.00 4.36 -1.53
CA ALA A 142 17.07 4.30 -2.54
C ALA A 142 16.62 4.80 -3.91
N SER A 143 17.55 5.43 -4.62
CA SER A 143 17.55 5.64 -6.07
C SER A 143 18.52 4.67 -6.76
N ALA A 144 18.57 4.70 -8.09
CA ALA A 144 19.52 3.89 -8.86
C ALA A 144 20.99 4.21 -8.55
N GLU A 145 21.27 5.42 -8.06
CA GLU A 145 22.62 5.89 -7.73
C GLU A 145 23.03 5.52 -6.29
N ASP A 146 22.08 5.15 -5.43
CA ASP A 146 22.34 4.84 -4.02
C ASP A 146 22.77 3.38 -3.78
N VAL A 147 22.63 2.49 -4.77
CA VAL A 147 22.91 1.05 -4.65
C VAL A 147 23.63 0.49 -5.87
N ALA A 148 24.18 -0.73 -5.77
CA ALA A 148 24.81 -1.40 -6.90
C ALA A 148 23.81 -1.59 -8.08
N PRO A 149 24.26 -1.48 -9.35
CA PRO A 149 23.41 -1.63 -10.53
C PRO A 149 22.59 -2.94 -10.53
N GLU A 150 23.18 -4.04 -10.06
CA GLU A 150 22.56 -5.36 -9.97
C GLU A 150 21.42 -5.38 -8.95
N THR A 151 21.61 -4.70 -7.81
CA THR A 151 20.56 -4.51 -6.79
C THR A 151 19.41 -3.69 -7.35
N TRP A 152 19.71 -2.59 -8.05
CA TRP A 152 18.66 -1.78 -8.68
C TRP A 152 17.90 -2.56 -9.77
N ALA A 153 18.60 -3.36 -10.57
CA ALA A 153 17.97 -4.25 -11.54
C ALA A 153 17.01 -5.24 -10.87
N THR A 154 17.38 -5.78 -9.70
CA THR A 154 16.52 -6.67 -8.90
C THR A 154 15.29 -5.93 -8.37
N VAL A 155 15.43 -4.69 -7.91
CA VAL A 155 14.28 -3.83 -7.53
C VAL A 155 13.29 -3.67 -8.69
N LEU A 156 13.78 -3.43 -9.91
CA LEU A 156 12.93 -3.30 -11.10
C LEU A 156 12.26 -4.62 -11.48
N ARG A 157 12.97 -5.76 -11.41
CA ARG A 157 12.37 -7.08 -11.68
C ARG A 157 11.29 -7.43 -10.66
N LEU A 158 11.55 -7.21 -9.38
CA LEU A 158 10.57 -7.40 -8.29
C LEU A 158 9.31 -6.55 -8.49
N ASN A 159 9.46 -5.33 -9.02
CA ASN A 159 8.33 -4.45 -9.25
C ASN A 159 7.38 -4.95 -10.37
N ARG A 160 7.83 -5.84 -11.26
CA ARG A 160 7.00 -6.44 -12.32
C ARG A 160 6.01 -7.48 -11.81
N PHE A 161 6.34 -8.15 -10.70
CA PHE A 161 5.50 -9.22 -10.19
C PHE A 161 4.10 -8.70 -9.83
N GLY A 162 3.08 -9.33 -10.42
CA GLY A 162 1.68 -8.93 -10.26
C GLY A 162 1.26 -7.62 -10.97
N ASP A 163 2.16 -6.96 -11.71
CA ASP A 163 1.88 -5.73 -12.48
C ASP A 163 2.95 -5.55 -13.58
N PRO A 164 2.79 -6.24 -14.73
CA PRO A 164 3.78 -6.23 -15.81
C PRO A 164 4.06 -4.84 -16.38
N GLU A 165 3.06 -3.96 -16.33
CA GLU A 165 3.14 -2.59 -16.84
C GLU A 165 4.06 -1.71 -15.98
N GLN A 166 4.26 -2.08 -14.70
CA GLN A 166 5.10 -1.36 -13.75
C GLN A 166 4.80 0.15 -13.69
N VAL A 167 3.53 0.50 -13.71
CA VAL A 167 3.08 1.91 -13.77
C VAL A 167 3.74 2.76 -12.69
N ILE A 168 3.93 2.18 -11.49
CA ILE A 168 4.55 2.84 -10.35
C ILE A 168 5.61 1.93 -9.74
N LEU A 169 6.80 2.49 -9.47
CA LEU A 169 7.86 1.79 -8.73
C LEU A 169 7.55 1.80 -7.23
N ALA A 170 7.25 0.63 -6.67
CA ALA A 170 6.87 0.50 -5.27
C ALA A 170 8.01 0.93 -4.33
N SER A 171 7.71 1.87 -3.43
CA SER A 171 8.69 2.40 -2.47
C SER A 171 9.23 1.33 -1.52
N MET A 172 8.45 0.28 -1.22
CA MET A 172 8.90 -0.85 -0.39
C MET A 172 10.19 -1.48 -0.91
N TYR A 173 10.26 -1.80 -2.21
CA TYR A 173 11.45 -2.43 -2.80
C TYR A 173 12.66 -1.50 -2.77
N ARG A 174 12.44 -0.18 -2.89
CA ARG A 174 13.51 0.82 -2.79
C ARG A 174 14.08 0.95 -1.37
N HIS A 175 13.28 0.75 -0.33
CA HIS A 175 13.82 0.66 1.03
C HIS A 175 14.54 -0.67 1.26
N LEU A 176 14.01 -1.78 0.71
CA LEU A 176 14.62 -3.10 0.81
C LEU A 176 15.90 -3.25 -0.04
N ALA A 177 16.19 -2.30 -0.94
CA ALA A 177 17.43 -2.24 -1.72
C ALA A 177 18.70 -2.20 -0.85
N HIS A 178 18.58 -1.74 0.40
CA HIS A 178 19.67 -1.78 1.39
C HIS A 178 19.92 -3.17 2.00
N ALA A 179 19.13 -4.17 1.61
CA ALA A 179 19.28 -5.57 2.00
C ALA A 179 19.29 -6.49 0.74
N PRO A 180 20.33 -6.40 -0.11
CA PRO A 180 20.36 -7.07 -1.42
C PRO A 180 20.17 -8.60 -1.33
N ALA A 181 20.82 -9.27 -0.38
CA ALA A 181 20.65 -10.71 -0.17
C ALA A 181 19.20 -11.11 0.23
N PHE A 182 18.43 -10.19 0.79
CA PHE A 182 16.99 -10.41 1.01
C PHE A 182 16.20 -10.22 -0.28
N LEU A 183 16.52 -9.23 -1.11
CA LEU A 183 15.88 -9.05 -2.42
C LEU A 183 16.05 -10.26 -3.33
N ASP A 184 17.25 -10.86 -3.36
CA ASP A 184 17.51 -12.05 -4.19
C ASP A 184 16.65 -13.25 -3.76
N ARG A 185 16.55 -13.49 -2.44
CA ARG A 185 15.66 -14.54 -1.89
C ARG A 185 14.20 -14.23 -2.16
N LEU A 186 13.80 -12.96 -2.05
CA LEU A 186 12.44 -12.54 -2.33
C LEU A 186 12.06 -12.75 -3.79
N GLU A 187 12.96 -12.41 -4.73
CA GLU A 187 12.75 -12.65 -6.16
C GLU A 187 12.59 -14.16 -6.43
N ALA A 188 13.47 -14.98 -5.85
CA ALA A 188 13.39 -16.44 -5.99
C ALA A 188 12.07 -17.03 -5.43
N ALA A 189 11.52 -16.43 -4.37
CA ALA A 189 10.25 -16.87 -3.76
C ALA A 189 9.01 -16.39 -4.53
N LEU A 190 9.03 -15.17 -5.10
CA LEU A 190 7.91 -14.64 -5.87
C LEU A 190 7.82 -15.23 -7.28
N ALA A 191 8.96 -15.53 -7.92
CA ALA A 191 8.98 -15.97 -9.32
C ALA A 191 8.15 -17.23 -9.62
N PRO A 192 8.14 -18.29 -8.77
CA PRO A 192 7.26 -19.45 -8.98
C PRO A 192 5.77 -19.10 -8.89
N ALA A 193 5.39 -18.29 -7.90
CA ALA A 193 3.99 -17.89 -7.68
C ALA A 193 3.47 -16.94 -8.78
N ASP A 194 4.35 -16.11 -9.34
CA ASP A 194 4.02 -15.29 -10.51
C ASP A 194 3.88 -16.14 -11.77
N ARG A 195 4.85 -17.03 -12.04
CA ARG A 195 4.86 -17.90 -13.24
C ARG A 195 3.67 -18.85 -13.31
N ASN A 196 3.21 -19.37 -12.17
CA ASN A 196 2.06 -20.28 -12.11
C ASN A 196 0.71 -19.54 -11.96
N GLY A 197 0.70 -18.20 -11.98
CA GLY A 197 -0.50 -17.37 -11.93
C GLY A 197 -1.10 -17.13 -10.54
N THR A 198 -0.69 -17.88 -9.52
CA THR A 198 -1.29 -17.81 -8.17
C THR A 198 -1.11 -16.43 -7.51
N LEU A 199 0.01 -15.76 -7.78
CA LEU A 199 0.24 -14.39 -7.29
C LEU A 199 -0.77 -13.40 -7.89
N GLY A 200 -0.97 -13.45 -9.21
CA GLY A 200 -1.90 -12.58 -9.91
C GLY A 200 -3.35 -12.83 -9.49
N GLU A 201 -3.75 -14.09 -9.33
CA GLU A 201 -5.07 -14.48 -8.83
C GLU A 201 -5.33 -13.94 -7.41
N ALA A 202 -4.36 -14.07 -6.51
CA ALA A 202 -4.46 -13.56 -5.15
C ALA A 202 -4.57 -12.03 -5.13
N ILE A 203 -3.75 -11.32 -5.92
CA ILE A 203 -3.79 -9.86 -6.04
C ILE A 203 -5.16 -9.40 -6.53
N ASN A 204 -5.66 -9.99 -7.63
CA ASN A 204 -6.95 -9.62 -8.21
C ASN A 204 -8.11 -9.88 -7.24
N ALA A 205 -8.12 -11.04 -6.59
CA ALA A 205 -9.15 -11.38 -5.62
C ALA A 205 -9.16 -10.44 -4.41
N ASN A 206 -7.98 -10.15 -3.85
CA ASN A 206 -7.84 -9.25 -2.72
C ASN A 206 -8.20 -7.80 -3.08
N ARG A 207 -7.80 -7.33 -4.26
CA ARG A 207 -8.16 -5.99 -4.76
C ARG A 207 -9.68 -5.86 -4.92
N GLN A 208 -10.33 -6.84 -5.56
CA GLN A 208 -11.79 -6.84 -5.71
C GLN A 208 -12.49 -6.85 -4.34
N ALA A 209 -12.05 -7.74 -3.44
CA ALA A 209 -12.64 -7.88 -2.11
C ALA A 209 -12.45 -6.61 -1.25
N ALA A 210 -11.32 -5.92 -1.40
CA ALA A 210 -11.08 -4.63 -0.75
C ALA A 210 -11.97 -3.53 -1.35
N TYR A 211 -12.10 -3.48 -2.68
CA TYR A 211 -12.90 -2.46 -3.35
C TYR A 211 -14.39 -2.54 -2.99
N GLU A 212 -14.99 -3.74 -2.96
CA GLU A 212 -16.39 -3.88 -2.54
C GLU A 212 -16.65 -3.37 -1.12
N ARG A 213 -15.71 -3.63 -0.19
CA ARG A 213 -15.77 -3.08 1.17
C ARG A 213 -15.53 -1.57 1.20
N ALA A 214 -14.66 -1.06 0.34
CA ALA A 214 -14.39 0.36 0.21
C ALA A 214 -15.61 1.15 -0.29
N LYS A 215 -16.48 0.55 -1.12
CA LYS A 215 -17.78 1.14 -1.51
C LYS A 215 -18.71 1.37 -0.32
N VAL A 216 -18.65 0.53 0.72
CA VAL A 216 -19.36 0.78 1.99
C VAL A 216 -18.76 1.99 2.68
N LEU A 217 -17.43 2.03 2.86
CA LEU A 217 -16.71 3.14 3.49
C LEU A 217 -16.94 4.49 2.78
N ALA A 218 -17.11 4.48 1.46
CA ALA A 218 -17.39 5.67 0.66
C ALA A 218 -18.66 6.42 1.13
N ARG A 219 -19.62 5.72 1.76
CA ARG A 219 -20.82 6.34 2.37
C ARG A 219 -20.49 7.27 3.54
N ALA A 220 -19.33 7.14 4.17
CA ALA A 220 -18.87 8.01 5.26
C ALA A 220 -18.12 9.26 4.76
N ILE A 221 -17.88 9.39 3.44
CA ILE A 221 -17.25 10.57 2.85
C ILE A 221 -18.30 11.66 2.66
N SER A 222 -18.08 12.80 3.31
CA SER A 222 -18.87 14.01 3.14
C SER A 222 -17.95 15.12 2.65
N ALA A 223 -17.95 15.36 1.34
CA ALA A 223 -17.15 16.38 0.69
C ALA A 223 -17.90 16.94 -0.52
N PRO A 224 -17.71 18.23 -0.87
CA PRO A 224 -18.16 18.73 -2.15
C PRO A 224 -17.35 18.08 -3.28
N ARG A 225 -17.98 17.86 -4.44
CA ARG A 225 -17.27 17.35 -5.62
C ARG A 225 -16.28 18.42 -6.12
N PRO A 226 -14.99 18.10 -6.28
CA PRO A 226 -13.98 19.07 -6.67
C PRO A 226 -14.03 19.33 -8.18
N ALA A 227 -13.54 20.49 -8.63
CA ALA A 227 -13.47 20.81 -10.05
C ALA A 227 -12.60 19.80 -10.85
N GLY A 228 -11.52 19.30 -10.23
CA GLY A 228 -10.61 18.30 -10.81
C GLY A 228 -11.00 16.83 -10.57
N ALA A 229 -12.26 16.53 -10.27
CA ALA A 229 -12.69 15.19 -9.83
C ALA A 229 -12.20 14.04 -10.72
N ALA A 230 -12.29 14.19 -12.05
CA ALA A 230 -11.87 13.15 -12.99
C ALA A 230 -10.34 12.93 -12.97
N ALA A 231 -9.55 13.99 -12.89
CA ALA A 231 -8.10 13.88 -12.82
C ALA A 231 -7.65 13.26 -11.49
N ILE A 232 -8.27 13.66 -10.38
CA ILE A 232 -8.00 13.09 -9.05
C ILE A 232 -8.36 11.61 -9.02
N GLU A 233 -9.53 11.25 -9.54
CA GLU A 233 -9.96 9.84 -9.63
C GLU A 233 -8.98 9.03 -10.47
N ALA A 234 -8.61 9.48 -11.67
CA ALA A 234 -7.66 8.79 -12.53
C ALA A 234 -6.31 8.57 -11.83
N SER A 235 -5.76 9.61 -11.19
CA SER A 235 -4.51 9.51 -10.44
C SER A 235 -4.61 8.51 -9.28
N LEU A 236 -5.69 8.54 -8.50
CA LEU A 236 -5.91 7.62 -7.38
C LEU A 236 -6.05 6.16 -7.84
N SER A 237 -6.76 5.94 -8.95
CA SER A 237 -6.97 4.62 -9.53
C SER A 237 -5.65 3.97 -9.95
N LEU A 238 -4.68 4.72 -10.49
CA LEU A 238 -3.34 4.17 -10.77
C LEU A 238 -2.68 3.57 -9.52
N PHE A 239 -2.81 4.23 -8.37
CA PHE A 239 -2.27 3.69 -7.12
C PHE A 239 -3.07 2.51 -6.59
N VAL A 240 -4.40 2.59 -6.58
CA VAL A 240 -5.27 1.53 -6.05
C VAL A 240 -5.16 0.26 -6.91
N ASP A 241 -5.10 0.41 -8.23
CA ASP A 241 -5.15 -0.70 -9.17
C ASP A 241 -3.78 -1.35 -9.41
N HIS A 242 -2.69 -0.57 -9.38
CA HIS A 242 -1.34 -1.08 -9.66
C HIS A 242 -0.47 -1.13 -8.41
N ALA A 243 -0.09 0.03 -7.85
CA ALA A 243 0.94 0.09 -6.81
C ALA A 243 0.47 -0.50 -5.47
N ILE A 244 -0.57 0.06 -4.87
CA ILE A 244 -1.07 -0.31 -3.55
C ILE A 244 -1.77 -1.66 -3.64
N GLY A 245 -2.62 -1.88 -4.66
CA GLY A 245 -3.38 -3.11 -4.85
C GLY A 245 -2.51 -4.37 -4.84
N LYS A 246 -1.43 -4.40 -5.62
CA LYS A 246 -0.49 -5.54 -5.61
C LYS A 246 0.31 -5.62 -4.31
N MET A 247 0.78 -4.48 -3.81
CA MET A 247 1.71 -4.45 -2.69
C MET A 247 1.08 -4.85 -1.36
N VAL A 248 -0.22 -4.66 -1.16
CA VAL A 248 -0.94 -5.18 0.02
C VAL A 248 -0.85 -6.70 0.08
N THR A 249 -1.12 -7.37 -1.04
CA THR A 249 -1.07 -8.85 -1.12
C THR A 249 0.36 -9.35 -1.00
N ILE A 250 1.28 -8.79 -1.80
CA ILE A 250 2.69 -9.20 -1.79
C ILE A 250 3.32 -9.01 -0.41
N CYS A 251 3.14 -7.84 0.21
CA CYS A 251 3.75 -7.56 1.51
C CYS A 251 3.20 -8.50 2.59
N ARG A 252 1.89 -8.74 2.63
CA ARG A 252 1.29 -9.72 3.55
C ARG A 252 1.85 -11.12 3.32
N ALA A 253 1.93 -11.59 2.08
CA ALA A 253 2.46 -12.90 1.74
C ALA A 253 3.92 -13.07 2.19
N ILE A 254 4.75 -12.05 2.00
CA ILE A 254 6.15 -12.04 2.48
C ILE A 254 6.18 -12.15 4.01
N ARG A 255 5.35 -11.39 4.72
CA ARG A 255 5.29 -11.46 6.19
C ARG A 255 4.83 -12.83 6.72
N VAL A 256 3.93 -13.49 6.01
CA VAL A 256 3.52 -14.88 6.31
C VAL A 256 4.67 -15.84 6.07
N ALA A 257 5.32 -15.78 4.90
CA ALA A 257 6.48 -16.60 4.55
C ALA A 257 7.67 -16.39 5.50
N ARG A 258 7.76 -15.21 6.11
CA ARG A 258 8.74 -14.85 7.14
C ARG A 258 8.43 -15.43 8.52
N GLY A 259 7.21 -15.93 8.74
CA GLY A 259 6.73 -16.43 10.03
C GLY A 259 6.36 -15.32 11.03
N VAL A 260 6.22 -14.07 10.58
CA VAL A 260 5.95 -12.90 11.45
C VAL A 260 4.45 -12.71 11.70
N VAL A 261 3.60 -13.19 10.78
CA VAL A 261 2.14 -13.15 10.90
C VAL A 261 1.56 -14.47 10.42
N SER A 262 0.43 -14.90 10.98
CA SER A 262 -0.23 -16.14 10.56
C SER A 262 -0.88 -15.98 9.19
N GLY A 263 -0.65 -16.94 8.29
CA GLY A 263 -1.49 -17.13 7.10
C GLY A 263 -2.67 -18.01 7.50
N HIS A 264 -3.91 -17.57 7.25
CA HIS A 264 -5.09 -18.39 7.53
C HIS A 264 -5.22 -19.49 6.45
N ASN A 265 -4.38 -20.50 6.57
CA ASN A 265 -4.51 -21.78 5.87
C ASN A 265 -4.05 -22.95 6.76
N ASP A 266 -4.17 -22.80 8.08
CA ASP A 266 -3.96 -23.88 9.03
C ASP A 266 -5.29 -24.62 9.28
N SER A 267 -5.81 -25.22 8.21
CA SER A 267 -6.80 -26.30 8.28
C SER A 267 -6.10 -27.66 8.29
N ARG A 268 -4.94 -27.75 8.95
CA ARG A 268 -4.46 -29.03 9.47
C ARG A 268 -5.12 -29.26 10.82
N MET A 269 -6.27 -29.93 10.78
CA MET A 269 -6.67 -30.82 11.88
C MET A 269 -5.44 -31.64 12.27
N ARG A 270 -4.93 -31.42 13.47
CA ARG A 270 -4.15 -32.46 14.16
C ARG A 270 -5.16 -33.31 14.94
N PRO A 271 -5.01 -34.65 14.89
CA PRO A 271 -5.92 -35.59 15.55
C PRO A 271 -5.95 -35.38 17.07
#